data_AF-A0A928FAM7-F1
#
_entry.id   AF-A0A928FAM7-F1
#
_cell.length_a   1.000
_cell.length_b   1.000
_cell.length_c   1.000
_cell.angle_alpha   90.00
_cell.angle_beta   90.00
_cell.angle_gamma   90.00
#
_symmetry.space_group_name_H-M   'P 1'
#
loop_
_entity.id
_entity.type
_entity.pdbx_description
1 polymer ?
#
loop_
_entity_poly.entity_id
_entity_poly.type
_entity_poly.pdbx_seq_one_letter_code
_entity_poly.pdbx_strand_id
1 'polypeptide(L)'
;MKLPDKIIKLRKARNWSQEDLAEKLNVSRQAISRWENGTALPDAQNVLQIGKLFGVTTDYLLNDDYESDEDIPAVRTAAKENEKLSLEKKHHHLIAAICFTVAWLCWLISVVNYHNYLQLGLSCACLGFCAVNAVIQFTLFFKKR
;
A
#
# COMPACT_ATOMS: atom_id res chain seq x y z
N MET A 1 -7.94 30.73 -17.22
CA MET A 1 -9.43 30.55 -17.12
C MET A 1 -9.95 31.36 -15.94
N LYS A 2 -11.14 31.96 -16.02
CA LYS A 2 -11.73 32.70 -14.89
C LYS A 2 -12.37 31.78 -13.85
N LEU A 3 -12.55 32.24 -12.62
CA LEU A 3 -13.19 31.50 -11.52
C LEU A 3 -14.53 30.83 -11.90
N PRO A 4 -15.49 31.50 -12.59
CA PRO A 4 -16.75 30.86 -12.98
C PRO A 4 -16.54 29.63 -13.88
N ASP A 5 -15.65 29.74 -14.86
CA ASP A 5 -15.33 28.65 -15.78
C ASP A 5 -14.66 27.48 -15.05
N LYS A 6 -13.80 27.77 -14.06
CA LYS A 6 -13.16 26.76 -13.22
C LYS A 6 -14.18 25.98 -12.40
N ILE A 7 -15.17 26.66 -11.80
CA ILE A 7 -16.25 26.01 -11.03
C ILE A 7 -17.06 25.09 -11.94
N ILE A 8 -17.45 25.55 -13.14
CA ILE A 8 -18.19 24.74 -14.11
C ILE A 8 -17.37 23.52 -14.54
N LYS A 9 -16.08 23.70 -14.84
CA LYS A 9 -15.17 22.61 -15.24
C LYS A 9 -15.07 21.55 -14.13
N LEU A 10 -14.84 21.97 -12.90
CA LEU A 10 -14.73 21.08 -11.73
C LEU A 10 -16.04 20.33 -11.46
N ARG A 11 -17.19 21.00 -11.56
CA ARG A 11 -18.51 20.39 -11.39
C ARG A 11 -18.80 19.35 -12.48
N LYS A 12 -18.56 19.70 -13.75
CA LYS A 12 -18.77 18.79 -14.89
C LYS A 12 -17.82 17.59 -14.86
N ALA A 13 -16.57 17.78 -14.43
CA ALA A 13 -15.63 16.68 -14.27
C ALA A 13 -16.11 15.59 -13.29
N ARG A 14 -16.96 15.96 -12.33
CA ARG A 14 -17.57 15.04 -11.36
C ARG A 14 -19.02 14.65 -11.69
N ASN A 15 -19.53 15.07 -12.85
CA ASN A 15 -20.93 14.87 -13.28
C ASN A 15 -21.97 15.35 -12.26
N TRP A 16 -21.69 16.44 -11.55
CA TRP A 16 -22.61 17.01 -10.56
C TRP A 16 -23.57 18.02 -11.17
N SER A 17 -24.81 18.04 -10.69
CA SER A 17 -25.74 19.15 -10.95
C SER A 17 -25.39 20.38 -10.10
N GLN A 18 -25.97 21.54 -10.42
CA GLN A 18 -25.78 22.73 -9.59
C GLN A 18 -26.36 22.53 -8.19
N GLU A 19 -27.48 21.79 -8.09
CA GLU A 19 -28.09 21.36 -6.85
C GLU A 19 -27.15 20.48 -6.02
N ASP A 20 -26.51 19.47 -6.61
CA ASP A 20 -25.58 18.59 -5.89
C ASP A 20 -24.38 19.36 -5.32
N LEU A 21 -23.88 20.34 -6.09
CA LEU A 21 -22.79 21.19 -5.65
C LEU A 21 -23.23 22.13 -4.51
N ALA A 22 -24.44 22.69 -4.62
CA ALA A 22 -25.03 23.55 -3.60
C ALA A 22 -25.21 22.82 -2.27
N GLU A 23 -25.72 21.58 -2.31
CA GLU A 23 -25.89 20.73 -1.14
C GLU A 23 -24.54 20.41 -0.47
N LYS A 24 -23.52 20.06 -1.25
CA LYS A 24 -22.17 19.75 -0.73
C LYS A 24 -21.47 20.95 -0.09
N LEU A 25 -21.69 22.15 -0.61
CA LEU A 25 -21.14 23.39 -0.07
C LEU A 25 -22.05 24.02 1.00
N ASN A 26 -23.22 23.42 1.27
CA ASN A 26 -24.23 23.96 2.18
C ASN A 26 -24.62 25.41 1.85
N VAL A 27 -24.79 25.69 0.56
CA VAL A 27 -25.23 26.99 0.04
C VAL A 27 -26.48 26.84 -0.81
N SER A 28 -27.14 27.94 -1.14
CA SER A 28 -28.30 27.89 -2.02
C SER A 28 -27.88 27.62 -3.47
N ARG A 29 -28.71 26.90 -4.21
CA ARG A 29 -28.49 26.67 -5.65
C ARG A 29 -28.37 27.99 -6.43
N GLN A 30 -29.10 29.01 -6.00
CA GLN A 30 -29.02 30.35 -6.57
C GLN A 30 -27.62 30.96 -6.41
N ALA A 31 -26.94 30.72 -5.28
CA ALA A 31 -25.56 31.17 -5.08
C ALA A 31 -24.61 30.52 -6.10
N ILE A 32 -24.70 29.20 -6.27
CA ILE A 32 -23.89 28.46 -7.28
C ILE A 32 -24.13 29.00 -8.68
N SER A 33 -25.40 29.18 -9.07
CA SER A 33 -25.75 29.76 -10.39
C SER A 33 -25.15 31.15 -10.58
N ARG A 34 -25.18 32.00 -9.55
CA ARG A 34 -24.59 33.35 -9.63
C ARG A 34 -23.08 33.33 -9.76
N TRP A 35 -22.40 32.40 -9.11
CA TRP A 35 -20.95 32.19 -9.21
C TRP A 35 -20.55 31.64 -10.58
N GLU A 36 -21.26 30.64 -11.10
CA GLU A 36 -21.03 30.07 -12.44
C GLU A 36 -21.30 31.08 -13.56
N ASN A 37 -22.22 32.03 -13.34
CA ASN A 37 -22.51 33.11 -14.29
C ASN A 37 -21.63 34.36 -14.09
N GLY A 38 -20.74 34.39 -13.09
CA GLY A 38 -19.89 35.55 -12.79
C GLY A 38 -20.63 36.79 -12.27
N THR A 39 -21.91 36.65 -11.89
CA THR A 39 -22.75 37.74 -11.36
C THR A 39 -22.54 38.01 -9.87
N ALA A 40 -21.91 37.09 -9.17
CA ALA A 40 -21.47 37.24 -7.79
C ALA A 40 -20.17 36.46 -7.60
N LEU A 41 -19.33 36.90 -6.66
CA LEU A 41 -18.15 36.16 -6.24
C LEU A 41 -18.44 35.39 -4.94
N PRO A 42 -17.92 34.17 -4.79
CA PRO A 42 -17.94 33.45 -3.51
C PRO A 42 -17.10 34.20 -2.47
N ASP A 43 -17.53 34.15 -1.20
CA ASP A 43 -16.72 34.68 -0.10
C ASP A 43 -15.48 33.81 0.16
N ALA A 44 -14.57 34.28 1.02
CA ALA A 44 -13.35 33.57 1.35
C ALA A 44 -13.58 32.17 1.97
N GLN A 45 -14.65 32.00 2.77
CA GLN A 45 -14.98 30.70 3.36
C GLN A 45 -15.48 29.71 2.29
N ASN A 46 -16.34 30.18 1.39
CA ASN A 46 -16.87 29.42 0.26
C ASN A 46 -15.76 29.03 -0.71
N VAL A 47 -14.81 29.93 -1.00
CA VAL A 47 -13.63 29.60 -1.82
C VAL A 47 -12.79 28.49 -1.17
N LEU A 48 -12.56 28.56 0.15
CA LEU A 48 -11.85 27.50 0.88
C LEU A 48 -12.61 26.17 0.86
N GLN A 49 -13.94 26.22 1.00
CA GLN A 49 -14.78 25.02 0.93
C GLN A 49 -14.77 24.41 -0.48
N ILE A 50 -14.83 25.22 -1.53
CA ILE A 50 -14.69 24.78 -2.93
C ILE A 50 -13.33 24.09 -3.10
N GLY A 51 -12.23 24.73 -2.66
CA GLY A 51 -10.88 24.15 -2.72
C GLY A 51 -10.82 22.78 -2.04
N LYS A 52 -11.32 22.68 -0.81
CA LYS A 52 -11.37 21.42 -0.06
C LYS A 52 -12.25 20.36 -0.71
N LEU A 53 -13.44 20.75 -1.21
CA LEU A 53 -14.39 19.84 -1.82
C LEU A 53 -13.81 19.23 -3.10
N PHE A 54 -13.19 20.06 -3.94
CA PHE A 54 -12.61 19.62 -5.20
C PHE A 54 -11.18 19.08 -5.06
N GLY A 55 -10.53 19.26 -3.91
CA GLY A 55 -9.14 18.85 -3.67
C GLY A 55 -8.14 19.70 -4.44
N VAL A 56 -8.52 20.94 -4.78
CA VAL A 56 -7.68 21.89 -5.52
C VAL A 56 -7.19 23.00 -4.60
N THR A 57 -6.08 23.62 -4.95
CA THR A 57 -5.56 24.76 -4.19
C THR A 57 -6.43 26.00 -4.37
N THR A 58 -6.47 26.84 -3.35
CA THR A 58 -7.12 28.14 -3.44
C THR A 58 -6.44 29.06 -4.46
N ASP A 59 -5.14 28.89 -4.64
CA ASP A 59 -4.35 29.62 -5.65
C ASP A 59 -4.86 29.34 -7.07
N TYR A 60 -5.13 28.06 -7.40
CA TYR A 60 -5.78 27.70 -8.66
C TYR A 60 -7.13 28.38 -8.85
N LEU A 61 -7.95 28.46 -7.80
CA LEU A 61 -9.28 29.08 -7.91
C LEU A 61 -9.20 30.59 -8.16
N LEU A 62 -8.24 31.28 -7.53
CA LEU A 62 -8.13 32.73 -7.54
C LEU A 62 -7.27 33.29 -8.69
N ASN A 63 -6.26 32.56 -9.16
CA ASN A 63 -5.33 33.04 -10.19
C ASN A 63 -5.74 32.60 -11.59
N ASP A 64 -6.09 33.56 -12.45
CA ASP A 64 -6.59 33.30 -13.80
C ASP A 64 -5.55 32.71 -14.78
N ASP A 65 -4.27 32.78 -14.42
CA ASP A 65 -3.13 32.30 -15.22
C ASP A 65 -3.02 30.77 -15.27
N TYR A 66 -3.66 30.05 -14.34
CA TYR A 66 -3.62 28.58 -14.30
C TYR A 66 -4.83 27.96 -15.02
N GLU A 67 -4.58 27.00 -15.91
CA GLU A 67 -5.61 26.21 -16.61
C GLU A 67 -5.94 24.89 -15.89
N SER A 68 -5.01 24.38 -15.06
CA SER A 68 -5.22 23.24 -14.17
C SER A 68 -4.51 23.42 -12.82
N ASP A 69 -5.04 22.79 -11.77
CA ASP A 69 -4.38 22.76 -10.44
C ASP A 69 -3.03 22.02 -10.51
N GLU A 70 -2.89 21.10 -11.46
CA GLU A 70 -1.65 20.41 -11.77
C GLU A 70 -0.58 21.32 -12.38
N ASP A 71 -0.91 22.52 -12.87
CA ASP A 71 0.10 23.44 -13.42
C ASP A 71 0.82 24.22 -12.32
N ILE A 72 0.30 24.19 -11.09
CA ILE A 72 0.89 24.90 -9.96
C ILE A 72 2.19 24.19 -9.54
N PRO A 73 3.34 24.89 -9.56
CA PRO A 73 4.64 24.29 -9.26
C PRO A 73 4.69 23.60 -7.89
N ALA A 74 4.02 24.19 -6.88
CA ALA A 74 3.94 23.63 -5.54
C ALA A 74 3.16 22.30 -5.50
N VAL A 75 2.04 22.20 -6.23
CA VAL A 75 1.22 20.98 -6.31
C VAL A 75 1.98 19.87 -7.04
N ARG A 76 2.63 20.21 -8.16
CA ARG A 76 3.47 19.26 -8.91
C ARG A 76 4.59 18.68 -8.07
N THR A 77 5.27 19.52 -7.30
CA THR A 77 6.41 19.09 -6.49
C THR A 77 5.93 18.18 -5.35
N ALA A 78 4.86 18.56 -4.65
CA ALA A 78 4.27 17.73 -3.61
C ALA A 78 3.72 16.39 -4.15
N ALA A 79 3.09 16.38 -5.33
CA ALA A 79 2.62 15.15 -5.96
C ALA A 79 3.78 14.20 -6.28
N LYS A 80 4.86 14.71 -6.88
CA LYS A 80 6.07 13.94 -7.18
C LYS A 80 6.76 13.40 -5.93
N GLU A 81 6.84 14.20 -4.86
CA GLU A 81 7.40 13.77 -3.58
C GLU A 81 6.58 12.63 -2.95
N ASN A 82 5.26 12.76 -2.95
CA ASN A 82 4.36 11.71 -2.44
C ASN A 82 4.45 10.42 -3.27
N GLU A 83 4.53 10.53 -4.59
CA GLU A 83 4.71 9.37 -5.47
C GLU A 83 6.03 8.65 -5.17
N LYS A 84 7.13 9.40 -5.07
CA LYS A 84 8.45 8.88 -4.71
C LYS A 84 8.44 8.19 -3.35
N LEU A 85 7.80 8.79 -2.35
CA LEU A 85 7.65 8.19 -1.02
C LEU A 85 6.84 6.88 -1.07
N SER A 86 5.79 6.82 -1.88
CA SER A 86 5.00 5.60 -2.05
C SER A 86 5.81 4.46 -2.68
N LEU A 87 6.68 4.81 -3.64
CA LEU A 87 7.54 3.85 -4.33
C LEU A 87 8.60 3.28 -3.39
N GLU A 88 9.25 4.15 -2.61
CA GLU A 88 10.22 3.77 -1.57
C GLU A 88 9.59 2.80 -0.54
N LYS A 89 8.38 3.10 -0.06
CA LYS A 89 7.66 2.22 0.88
C LYS A 89 7.34 0.86 0.27
N LYS A 90 6.87 0.81 -0.98
CA LYS A 90 6.59 -0.46 -1.69
C LYS A 90 7.88 -1.28 -1.84
N HIS A 91 8.99 -0.65 -2.20
CA HIS A 91 10.28 -1.31 -2.33
C HIS A 91 10.74 -1.90 -0.98
N HIS A 92 10.60 -1.16 0.11
CA HIS A 92 10.94 -1.64 1.45
C HIS A 92 10.09 -2.85 1.87
N HIS A 93 8.78 -2.83 1.61
CA HIS A 93 7.91 -3.97 1.88
C HIS A 93 8.26 -5.21 1.04
N LEU A 94 8.62 -5.02 -0.22
CA LEU A 94 9.04 -6.12 -1.11
C LEU A 94 10.33 -6.79 -0.62
N ILE A 95 11.35 -5.99 -0.27
CA ILE A 95 12.60 -6.50 0.29
C ILE A 95 12.34 -7.27 1.59
N ALA A 96 11.54 -6.70 2.51
CA ALA A 96 11.22 -7.36 3.76
C ALA A 96 10.55 -8.72 3.53
N ALA A 97 9.56 -8.81 2.63
CA ALA A 97 8.88 -10.06 2.30
C ALA A 97 9.85 -11.12 1.76
N ILE A 98 10.75 -10.75 0.85
CA ILE A 98 11.77 -11.65 0.31
C ILE A 98 12.68 -12.16 1.45
N CYS A 99 13.21 -11.26 2.29
CA CYS A 99 14.05 -11.64 3.42
C CYS A 99 13.36 -12.63 4.37
N PHE A 100 12.07 -12.41 4.68
CA PHE A 100 11.29 -13.34 5.51
C PHE A 100 11.16 -14.72 4.86
N THR A 101 10.86 -14.79 3.57
CA THR A 101 10.73 -16.08 2.86
C THR A 101 12.05 -16.84 2.82
N VAL A 102 13.17 -16.15 2.56
CA VAL A 102 14.50 -16.75 2.52
C VAL A 102 14.91 -17.24 3.93
N ALA A 103 14.67 -16.44 4.96
CA ALA A 103 14.95 -16.83 6.34
C ALA A 103 14.13 -18.07 6.76
N TRP A 104 12.84 -18.10 6.40
CA TRP A 104 11.97 -19.24 6.68
C TRP A 104 12.41 -20.51 5.94
N LEU A 105 12.76 -20.40 4.65
CA LEU A 105 13.28 -21.52 3.86
C LEU A 105 14.61 -22.03 4.42
N CYS A 106 15.54 -21.14 4.77
CA CYS A 106 16.82 -21.49 5.37
C CYS A 106 16.65 -22.23 6.71
N TRP A 107 15.74 -21.75 7.54
CA TRP A 107 15.36 -22.41 8.79
C TRP A 107 14.76 -23.79 8.53
N LEU A 108 13.81 -23.90 7.59
CA LEU A 108 13.17 -25.17 7.23
C LEU A 108 14.16 -26.20 6.70
N ILE A 109 15.07 -25.81 5.81
CA ILE A 109 16.15 -26.69 5.31
C ILE A 109 17.02 -27.18 6.46
N SER A 110 17.38 -26.28 7.39
CA SER A 110 18.19 -26.63 8.56
C SER A 110 17.47 -27.62 9.48
N VAL A 111 16.17 -27.44 9.71
CA VAL A 111 15.33 -28.35 10.52
C VAL A 111 15.19 -29.73 9.87
N VAL A 112 14.96 -29.79 8.56
CA VAL A 112 14.85 -31.06 7.82
C VAL A 112 16.18 -31.82 7.85
N ASN A 113 17.29 -31.12 7.64
CA ASN A 113 18.63 -31.72 7.74
C ASN A 113 18.89 -32.27 9.15
N TYR A 114 18.56 -31.51 10.19
CA TYR A 114 18.68 -31.97 11.58
C TYR A 114 17.86 -33.23 11.86
N HIS A 115 16.61 -33.29 11.36
CA HIS A 115 15.76 -34.46 11.50
C HIS A 115 16.35 -35.68 10.79
N ASN A 116 16.90 -35.49 9.59
CA ASN A 116 17.55 -36.55 8.81
C ASN A 116 18.81 -37.09 9.52
N TYR A 117 19.64 -36.20 10.08
CA TYR A 117 20.80 -36.61 10.90
C TYR A 117 20.39 -37.40 12.14
N LEU A 118 19.30 -37.01 12.81
CA LEU A 118 18.79 -37.72 13.99
C LEU A 118 18.28 -39.13 13.63
N GLN A 119 17.57 -39.26 12.50
CA GLN A 119 17.03 -40.53 12.02
C GLN A 119 18.14 -41.49 11.56
N LEU A 120 19.18 -40.97 10.88
CA LEU A 120 20.38 -41.72 10.51
C LEU A 120 21.14 -42.20 11.75
N GLY A 121 21.35 -41.32 12.74
CA GLY A 121 22.01 -41.67 14.00
C GLY A 121 21.29 -42.81 14.75
N LEU A 122 19.96 -42.76 14.80
CA LEU A 122 19.16 -43.79 15.45
C LEU A 122 19.21 -45.13 14.69
N SER A 123 19.19 -45.09 13.35
CA SER A 123 19.29 -46.29 12.51
C SER A 123 20.61 -47.05 12.71
N CYS A 124 21.74 -46.33 12.78
CA CYS A 124 23.04 -46.91 13.06
C CYS A 124 23.13 -47.52 14.47
N ALA A 125 22.51 -46.89 15.47
CA ALA A 125 22.45 -47.42 16.83
C ALA A 125 21.66 -48.75 16.91
N CYS A 126 20.53 -48.85 16.19
CA CYS A 126 19.76 -50.08 16.09
C CYS A 126 20.55 -51.21 15.42
N LEU A 127 21.24 -50.92 14.31
CA LEU A 127 22.11 -51.90 13.64
C LEU A 127 23.24 -52.40 14.55
N GLY A 128 23.87 -51.49 15.30
CA GLY A 128 24.89 -51.85 16.31
C GLY A 128 24.34 -52.78 17.39
N PHE A 129 23.16 -52.47 17.93
CA PHE A 129 22.52 -53.30 18.97
C PHE A 129 22.13 -54.70 18.45
N CYS A 130 21.61 -54.79 17.22
CA CYS A 130 21.30 -56.06 16.57
C CYS A 130 22.56 -56.91 16.34
N ALA A 131 23.66 -56.30 15.89
CA ALA A 131 24.92 -57.01 15.68
C ALA A 131 25.49 -57.57 16.99
N VAL A 132 25.49 -56.78 18.08
CA VAL A 132 25.95 -57.23 19.40
C VAL A 132 25.09 -58.39 19.92
N ASN A 133 23.76 -58.28 19.82
CA ASN A 133 22.86 -59.37 20.23
C ASN A 133 23.06 -60.64 19.39
N ALA A 134 23.30 -60.52 18.08
CA ALA A 134 23.57 -61.65 17.22
C ALA A 134 24.88 -62.36 17.64
N VAL A 135 25.94 -61.61 17.96
CA VAL A 135 27.21 -62.17 18.45
C VAL A 135 27.03 -62.86 19.80
N ILE A 136 26.25 -62.28 20.72
CA ILE A 136 25.94 -62.89 22.02
C ILE A 136 25.17 -64.20 21.84
N GLN A 137 24.11 -64.21 21.03
CA GLN A 137 23.32 -65.42 20.75
C GLN A 137 24.18 -66.52 20.10
N PHE A 138 25.03 -66.14 19.15
CA PHE A 138 25.98 -67.06 18.52
C PHE A 138 26.94 -67.67 19.55
N THR A 139 27.55 -66.85 20.41
CA THR A 139 28.47 -67.32 21.46
C THR A 139 27.77 -68.25 22.46
N LEU A 140 26.54 -67.94 22.86
CA LEU A 140 25.73 -68.78 23.75
C LEU A 140 25.32 -70.11 23.11
N PHE A 141 25.04 -70.13 21.80
CA PHE A 141 24.74 -71.35 21.06
C PHE A 141 25.92 -72.32 21.05
N PHE A 142 27.15 -71.83 20.86
CA PHE A 142 28.35 -72.66 20.91
C PHE A 142 28.72 -73.13 22.32
N LYS A 143 28.36 -72.37 23.36
CA LYS A 143 28.60 -72.79 24.75
C LYS A 143 27.64 -73.90 25.23
N LYS A 144 26.52 -74.13 24.52
CA LYS A 144 25.48 -75.11 24.88
C LYS A 144 25.59 -76.44 24.12
N ARG A 145 26.46 -76.54 23.11
CA ARG A 145 26.88 -77.81 22.49
C ARG A 145 28.16 -78.30 23.13
#